data_AF-H9MC92-F1
#
_entry.id   AF-H9MC92-F1
#
_cell.length_a   1.000
_cell.length_b   1.000
_cell.length_c   1.000
_cell.angle_alpha   90.00
_cell.angle_beta   90.00
_cell.angle_gamma   90.00
#
_symmetry.space_group_name_H-M   'P 1'
#
loop_
_entity.id
_entity.type
_entity.pdbx_description
1 polymer ?
#
loop_
_entity_poly.entity_id
_entity_poly.type
_entity_poly.pdbx_seq_one_letter_code
_entity_poly.pdbx_strand_id
1 'polypeptide(L)' 'NEKEVGQALAEAFQQGLVKREDIFITTKLWNSDHGYVLEACKDSLKNLQLEYLDLYLVHFPIATRH' A
#
# COMPACT_ATOMS: atom_id res chain seq x y z
N ASN A 1 -9.42 1.91 -0.17
CA ASN A 1 -9.27 3.17 -0.94
C ASN A 1 -7.82 3.41 -1.36
N GLU A 2 -7.00 2.37 -1.55
CA GLU A 2 -5.60 2.55 -1.94
C GLU A 2 -5.45 3.19 -3.32
N LYS A 3 -6.40 2.94 -4.24
CA LYS A 3 -6.38 3.52 -5.59
C LYS A 3 -6.53 5.04 -5.55
N GLU A 4 -7.46 5.53 -4.74
CA GLU A 4 -7.72 6.96 -4.58
C GLU A 4 -6.53 7.65 -3.89
N VAL A 5 -5.94 6.99 -2.88
CA VAL A 5 -4.71 7.49 -2.23
C VAL A 5 -3.55 7.51 -3.23
N GLY A 6 -3.36 6.45 -4.02
CA GLY A 6 -2.31 6.39 -5.02
C GLY A 6 -2.43 7.47 -6.10
N GLN A 7 -3.65 7.78 -6.55
CA GLN A 7 -3.89 8.90 -7.46
C GLN A 7 -3.46 10.24 -6.85
N ALA A 8 -3.87 10.52 -5.60
CA ALA A 8 -3.47 11.75 -4.91
C ALA A 8 -1.95 11.86 -4.70
N LEU A 9 -1.29 10.74 -4.37
CA LEU A 9 0.17 10.69 -4.24
C LEU A 9 0.87 10.99 -5.57
N ALA A 10 0.43 10.34 -6.66
CA ALA A 10 0.99 10.56 -7.99
C ALA A 10 0.86 12.02 -8.44
N GLU A 11 -0.29 12.64 -8.22
CA GLU A 11 -0.52 14.06 -8.51
C GLU A 11 0.40 14.97 -7.67
N ALA A 12 0.53 14.70 -6.36
CA ALA A 12 1.37 15.48 -5.47
C ALA A 12 2.86 15.41 -5.86
N PHE A 13 3.34 14.21 -6.23
CA PHE A 13 4.71 14.03 -6.72
C PHE A 13 4.94 14.71 -8.07
N GLN A 14 3.99 14.58 -9.00
CA GLN A 14 4.07 15.21 -10.32
C GLN A 14 4.09 16.74 -10.24
N GLN A 15 3.31 17.32 -9.32
CA GLN A 15 3.28 18.76 -9.07
C GLN A 15 4.49 19.26 -8.25
N GLY A 16 5.34 18.34 -7.76
CA GLY A 16 6.51 18.67 -6.94
C GLY A 16 6.16 19.21 -5.55
N LEU A 17 4.96 18.91 -5.03
CA LEU A 17 4.53 19.35 -3.70
C LEU A 17 5.30 18.65 -2.58
N VAL A 18 5.72 17.41 -2.84
CA VAL A 18 6.47 16.57 -1.91
C VAL A 18 7.25 15.51 -2.71
N LYS A 19 8.35 14.98 -2.18
CA LYS A 19 9.06 13.83 -2.78
C LYS A 19 8.63 12.53 -2.13
N ARG A 20 8.91 11.40 -2.79
CA ARG A 20 8.55 10.08 -2.26
C ARG A 20 9.25 9.81 -0.92
N GLU A 21 10.51 10.20 -0.80
CA GLU A 21 11.33 10.03 0.41
C GLU A 21 10.93 10.95 1.59
N ASP A 22 10.09 11.97 1.36
CA ASP A 22 9.66 12.90 2.40
C ASP A 22 8.41 12.40 3.15
N ILE A 23 7.78 11.31 2.70
CA ILE A 23 6.54 10.77 3.27
C ILE A 23 6.68 9.31 3.68
N PHE A 24 6.00 8.94 4.76
CA PHE A 24 5.99 7.59 5.29
C PHE A 24 4.66 6.90 4.98
N ILE A 25 4.69 5.86 4.15
CA ILE A 25 3.50 5.14 3.70
C ILE A 25 3.41 3.78 4.40
N THR A 26 2.28 3.56 5.08
CA THR A 26 1.90 2.29 5.70
C THR A 26 0.66 1.72 5.03
N THR A 27 0.69 0.43 4.69
CA THR A 27 -0.51 -0.35 4.38
C THR A 27 -0.49 -1.69 5.12
N LYS A 28 -1.55 -2.48 5.00
CA LYS A 28 -1.78 -3.67 5.83
C LYS A 28 -2.23 -4.85 4.99
N LEU A 29 -1.65 -6.02 5.26
CA LEU A 29 -2.11 -7.31 4.75
C LEU A 29 -3.46 -7.65 5.37
N TRP A 30 -4.48 -7.86 4.54
CA TRP A 30 -5.81 -8.22 5.02
C TRP A 30 -5.89 -9.70 5.41
N ASN A 31 -6.87 -10.03 6.25
CA ASN A 31 -7.01 -11.33 6.91
C ASN A 31 -7.18 -12.51 5.94
N SER A 32 -7.81 -12.27 4.77
CA SER A 32 -8.01 -13.29 3.74
C SER A 32 -6.73 -13.64 2.97
N ASP A 33 -5.70 -12.78 3.07
CA ASP A 33 -4.50 -12.84 2.24
C ASP A 33 -3.27 -13.36 2.99
N HIS A 34 -3.44 -13.88 4.21
CA HIS A 34 -2.33 -14.43 5.01
C HIS A 34 -1.55 -15.55 4.29
N GLY A 35 -2.16 -16.25 3.34
CA GLY A 35 -1.50 -17.24 2.47
C GLY A 35 -0.91 -16.68 1.17
N TYR A 36 -1.18 -15.42 0.84
CA TYR A 36 -0.86 -14.78 -0.45
C TYR A 36 -0.11 -13.45 -0.25
N VAL A 37 0.71 -13.37 0.81
CA VAL A 37 1.36 -12.14 1.29
C VAL A 37 2.05 -11.33 0.19
N LEU A 38 2.83 -12.00 -0.67
CA LEU A 38 3.59 -11.33 -1.72
C LEU A 38 2.67 -10.70 -2.78
N GLU A 39 1.62 -11.41 -3.19
CA GLU A 39 0.72 -10.93 -4.24
C GLU A 39 -0.18 -9.81 -3.72
N ALA A 40 -0.69 -9.95 -2.49
CA ALA A 40 -1.43 -8.87 -1.84
C ALA A 40 -0.58 -7.60 -1.65
N CYS A 41 0.70 -7.74 -1.30
CA CYS A 41 1.62 -6.60 -1.19
C CYS A 41 1.86 -5.93 -2.55
N LYS A 42 2.07 -6.71 -3.62
CA LYS A 42 2.20 -6.17 -4.99
C LYS A 42 0.93 -5.46 -5.46
N ASP A 43 -0.25 -6.01 -5.14
CA ASP A 43 -1.52 -5.37 -5.45
C ASP A 43 -1.68 -4.03 -4.71
N SER A 44 -1.30 -3.97 -3.43
CA SER A 44 -1.24 -2.71 -2.68
C SER A 44 -0.28 -1.69 -3.32
N LEU A 45 0.94 -2.10 -3.67
CA LEU A 45 1.92 -1.24 -4.36
C LEU A 45 1.38 -0.71 -5.69
N LYS A 46 0.74 -1.58 -6.48
CA LYS A 46 0.10 -1.21 -7.75
C LYS A 46 -1.03 -0.20 -7.54
N ASN A 47 -1.90 -0.43 -6.57
CA ASN A 47 -3.01 0.48 -6.27
C ASN A 47 -2.50 1.84 -5.77
N LEU A 48 -1.46 1.84 -4.93
CA LEU A 48 -0.82 3.05 -4.40
C LEU A 48 0.10 3.74 -5.42
N GLN A 49 0.40 3.09 -6.56
CA GLN A 49 1.35 3.56 -7.58
C GLN A 49 2.75 3.82 -7.00
N LEU A 50 3.22 2.91 -6.13
CA LEU A 50 4.52 3.01 -5.46
C LEU A 50 5.39 1.79 -5.80
N GLU A 51 6.71 1.97 -5.68
CA GLU A 51 7.69 0.88 -5.80
C GLU A 51 7.99 0.21 -4.46
N TYR A 52 7.83 0.92 -3.34
CA TYR A 52 8.05 0.40 -1.99
C TYR A 52 7.12 1.04 -0.95
N LEU A 53 6.92 0.30 0.15
CA LEU A 53 6.24 0.74 1.37
C LEU A 53 7.27 0.95 2.47
N ASP A 54 7.05 1.94 3.32
CA ASP A 54 7.89 2.18 4.50
C ASP A 54 7.55 1.20 5.63
N LEU A 55 6.27 0.79 5.71
CA LEU A 55 5.79 -0.19 6.67
C LEU A 55 4.64 -1.03 6.09
N TYR A 56 4.71 -2.34 6.31
CA TYR A 56 3.65 -3.29 5.97
C TYR A 56 3.28 -4.12 7.19
N LEU A 57 2.01 -4.07 7.59
CA LEU A 57 1.52 -4.69 8.82
C LEU A 57 0.59 -5.86 8.53
N VAL A 58 0.60 -6.89 9.38
CA VAL A 58 -0.53 -7.82 9.47
C VAL A 58 -1.70 -7.07 10.11
N HIS A 59 -2.85 -6.96 9.43
CA HIS A 59 -3.95 -6.14 9.94
C HIS A 59 -4.54 -6.72 11.24
N PHE A 60 -4.76 -8.04 11.28
CA PHE A 60 -5.20 -8.75 12.47
C PHE A 60 -4.52 -10.13 12.57
N PRO A 61 -4.34 -10.69 13.78
CA PRO A 61 -3.71 -11.99 13.97
C PRO A 61 -4.68 -13.17 13.66
N ILE A 62 -5.62 -13.00 12.74
CA ILE A 62 -6.65 -14.01 12.39
C ILE A 62 -6.70 -14.16 10.88
N ALA A 63 -6.43 -15.37 10.38
CA ALA A 63 -6.61 -15.69 8.97
C ALA A 63 -8.08 -16.02 8.67
N THR A 64 -8.64 -15.39 7.63
CA THR A 64 -9.97 -15.72 7.10
C THR A 64 -9.85 -16.31 5.70
N ARG A 65 -10.93 -16.85 5.16
CA ARG A 65 -11.02 -17.24 3.74
C ARG A 65 -12.03 -16.32 3.06
N HIS A 66 -11.89 -16.13 1.76
CA HIS A 66 -12.91 -15.47 0.94
C HIS A 66 -14.21 -16.29 0.92
#